data_AF-A0A2H9ZSM4-F1
#
_entry.id   AF-A0A2H9ZSM4-F1
#
_cell.length_a   1.000
_cell.length_b   1.000
_cell.length_c   1.000
_cell.angle_alpha   90.00
_cell.angle_beta   90.00
_cell.angle_gamma   90.00
#
_symmetry.space_group_name_H-M   'P 1'
#
loop_
_entity.id
_entity.type
_entity.pdbx_description
1 polymer ?
#
loop_
_entity_poly.entity_id
_entity_poly.type
_entity_poly.pdbx_seq_one_letter_code
_entity_poly.pdbx_strand_id
1 'polypeptide(L)'
;MEGLIADTLDAIISRADKEVLVNTVRLIQRQKLSGSKGGWKEFLNSYDRQLGASLSNPSKRSPDVLLAFLKTFSEPRDLMIIGRILRHHTDHKAIDDNFNHFQDEESPQQRLVRLTREHPLYTSHYYFPTHQKEWKVLPIGHISSATTTTKMVAIDCEMVLCEDGTDEVVKICIIDQEMKVKLEKLVKPSKTIVDYRTEITGVSAEDLVGITRSLVEVQESIRKLLKKGTILVGHSLHNDLRALKIEYKRVIDTAYVFKCSDLPAKRTPSLNNLCSIRSCSSW
;
A
#
# COMPACT_ATOMS: atom_id res chain seq x y z
N MET A 1 23.68 -3.47 18.37
CA MET A 1 22.36 -3.34 17.71
C MET A 1 22.52 -3.15 16.20
N GLU A 2 23.45 -2.29 15.77
CA GLU A 2 23.74 -2.03 14.34
C GLU A 2 24.26 -3.26 13.56
N GLY A 3 25.19 -4.04 14.13
CA GLY A 3 25.68 -5.27 13.49
C GLY A 3 24.57 -6.31 13.23
N LEU A 4 23.65 -6.49 14.19
CA LEU A 4 22.51 -7.41 14.04
C LEU A 4 21.55 -6.97 12.92
N ILE A 5 21.38 -5.67 12.69
CA ILE A 5 20.54 -5.13 11.63
C ILE A 5 21.18 -5.37 10.26
N ALA A 6 22.48 -5.14 10.14
CA ALA A 6 23.24 -5.38 8.91
C ALA A 6 23.27 -6.88 8.54
N ASP A 7 23.56 -7.76 9.50
CA ASP A 7 23.58 -9.21 9.28
C ASP A 7 22.20 -9.76 8.86
N THR A 8 21.13 -9.22 9.47
CA THR A 8 19.75 -9.56 9.10
C THR A 8 19.41 -9.06 7.69
N LEU A 9 19.91 -7.89 7.30
CA LEU A 9 19.68 -7.33 5.98
C LEU A 9 20.40 -8.13 4.91
N ASP A 10 21.66 -8.50 5.12
CA ASP A 10 22.44 -9.31 4.18
C ASP A 10 21.80 -10.70 3.98
N ALA A 11 21.25 -11.30 5.02
CA ALA A 11 20.51 -12.55 4.93
C ALA A 11 19.22 -12.41 4.08
N ILE A 12 18.49 -11.30 4.21
CA ILE A 12 17.28 -11.03 3.42
C ILE A 12 17.65 -10.74 1.96
N ILE A 13 18.65 -9.87 1.75
CA ILE A 13 19.16 -9.48 0.42
C ILE A 13 19.62 -10.71 -0.35
N SER A 14 20.36 -11.62 0.28
CA SER A 14 20.92 -12.81 -0.38
C SER A 14 19.87 -13.86 -0.77
N ARG A 15 18.66 -13.78 -0.19
CA ARG A 15 17.53 -14.66 -0.49
C ARG A 15 16.48 -13.99 -1.37
N ALA A 16 16.59 -12.69 -1.59
CA ALA A 16 15.63 -11.92 -2.38
C ALA A 16 15.75 -12.27 -3.86
N ASP A 17 14.64 -12.61 -4.49
CA ASP A 17 14.60 -12.79 -5.92
C ASP A 17 14.78 -11.47 -6.69
N LYS A 18 14.98 -11.60 -8.00
CA LYS A 18 15.22 -10.47 -8.89
C LYS A 18 14.09 -9.43 -8.85
N GLU A 19 12.84 -9.86 -8.74
CA GLU A 19 11.70 -8.96 -8.77
C GLU A 19 11.63 -8.10 -7.51
N VAL A 20 11.82 -8.71 -6.34
CA VAL A 20 11.95 -8.04 -5.04
C VAL A 20 13.08 -7.02 -5.08
N LEU A 21 14.24 -7.40 -5.63
CA LEU A 21 15.39 -6.50 -5.78
C LEU A 21 15.07 -5.31 -6.69
N VAL A 22 14.47 -5.55 -7.85
CA VAL A 22 14.08 -4.49 -8.81
C VAL A 22 13.12 -3.49 -8.17
N ASN A 23 12.08 -3.98 -7.50
CA ASN A 23 11.08 -3.11 -6.87
C ASN A 23 11.65 -2.35 -5.67
N THR A 24 12.58 -2.97 -4.93
CA THR A 24 13.34 -2.30 -3.87
C THR A 24 14.15 -1.12 -4.41
N VAL A 25 14.93 -1.33 -5.48
CA VAL A 25 15.74 -0.26 -6.09
C VAL A 25 14.86 0.87 -6.61
N ARG A 26 13.74 0.56 -7.28
CA ARG A 26 12.78 1.58 -7.75
C ARG A 26 12.26 2.45 -6.61
N LEU A 27 11.99 1.86 -5.45
CA LEU A 27 11.47 2.59 -4.31
C LEU A 27 12.54 3.43 -3.62
N ILE A 28 13.77 2.92 -3.50
CA ILE A 28 14.95 3.70 -3.05
C ILE A 28 15.13 4.94 -3.93
N GLN A 29 15.02 4.79 -5.27
CA GLN A 29 15.10 5.92 -6.21
C GLN A 29 13.99 6.96 -5.95
N ARG A 30 12.75 6.51 -5.71
CA ARG A 30 11.62 7.42 -5.40
C ARG A 30 11.83 8.16 -4.08
N GLN A 31 12.39 7.49 -3.09
CA GLN A 31 12.73 8.08 -1.78
C GLN A 31 14.02 8.92 -1.82
N LYS A 32 14.69 8.99 -2.98
CA LYS A 32 15.96 9.75 -3.16
C LYS A 32 17.07 9.33 -2.18
N LEU A 33 17.05 8.08 -1.75
CA LEU A 33 18.09 7.52 -0.88
C LEU A 33 19.39 7.29 -1.68
N SER A 34 20.53 7.51 -1.04
CA SER A 34 21.85 7.42 -1.66
C SER A 34 22.83 6.68 -0.74
N GLY A 35 23.60 5.75 -1.30
CA GLY A 35 24.64 5.04 -0.56
C GLY A 35 26.00 5.73 -0.68
N SER A 36 27.06 5.04 -0.26
CA SER A 36 28.46 5.48 -0.39
C SER A 36 28.92 5.73 -1.84
N LYS A 37 28.17 5.25 -2.83
CA LYS A 37 28.40 5.48 -4.27
C LYS A 37 27.33 6.38 -4.91
N GLY A 38 26.62 7.16 -4.09
CA GLY A 38 25.56 8.06 -4.54
C GLY A 38 24.23 7.34 -4.81
N GLY A 39 23.37 8.01 -5.57
CA GLY A 39 22.11 7.45 -6.03
C GLY A 39 22.31 6.41 -7.14
N TRP A 40 21.24 5.70 -7.52
CA TRP A 40 21.29 4.60 -8.48
C TRP A 40 22.03 4.92 -9.80
N LYS A 41 21.81 6.11 -10.38
CA LYS A 41 22.48 6.51 -11.64
C LYS A 41 23.98 6.77 -11.45
N GLU A 42 24.36 7.38 -10.33
CA GLU A 42 25.75 7.68 -9.99
C GLU A 42 26.52 6.38 -9.73
N PHE A 43 25.92 5.47 -8.98
CA PHE A 43 26.43 4.11 -8.78
C PHE A 43 26.69 3.42 -10.13
N LEU A 44 25.69 3.38 -11.03
CA LEU A 44 25.82 2.71 -12.33
C LEU A 44 26.96 3.27 -13.18
N ASN A 45 27.14 4.59 -13.21
CA ASN A 45 28.24 5.22 -13.95
C ASN A 45 29.62 4.79 -13.43
N SER A 46 29.74 4.56 -12.12
CA SER A 46 31.00 4.13 -11.51
C SER A 46 31.24 2.62 -11.57
N TYR A 47 30.16 1.82 -11.53
CA TYR A 47 30.20 0.37 -11.36
C TYR A 47 30.17 -0.41 -12.68
N ASP A 48 29.38 0.06 -13.65
CA ASP A 48 29.23 -0.56 -14.98
C ASP A 48 29.54 0.50 -16.04
N ARG A 49 30.82 0.65 -16.38
CA ARG A 49 31.28 1.69 -17.31
C ARG A 49 30.85 1.46 -18.76
N GLN A 50 30.44 0.24 -19.12
CA GLN A 50 29.99 -0.07 -20.49
C GLN A 50 28.56 0.39 -20.72
N LEU A 51 27.65 0.07 -19.80
CA LEU A 51 26.23 0.46 -19.92
C LEU A 51 25.94 1.77 -19.17
N GLY A 52 26.50 1.95 -17.98
CA GLY A 52 26.37 3.16 -17.16
C GLY A 52 24.92 3.57 -16.88
N ALA A 53 24.68 4.85 -16.65
CA ALA A 53 23.32 5.38 -16.44
C ALA A 53 22.43 5.33 -17.70
N SER A 54 22.99 5.03 -18.88
CA SER A 54 22.21 4.92 -20.12
C SER A 54 21.16 3.80 -20.06
N LEU A 55 21.45 2.71 -19.33
CA LEU A 55 20.50 1.65 -19.00
C LEU A 55 20.11 1.71 -17.51
N SER A 56 19.42 2.77 -17.10
CA SER A 56 19.07 2.99 -15.68
C SER A 56 17.81 2.27 -15.19
N ASN A 57 17.08 1.54 -16.04
CA ASN A 57 15.92 0.80 -15.57
C ASN A 57 16.37 -0.43 -14.74
N PRO A 58 16.02 -0.55 -13.44
CA PRO A 58 16.47 -1.66 -12.61
C PRO A 58 16.06 -3.04 -13.15
N SER A 59 14.90 -3.15 -13.83
CA SER A 59 14.45 -4.44 -14.39
C SER A 59 15.31 -4.96 -15.55
N LYS A 60 16.13 -4.08 -16.15
CA LYS A 60 17.07 -4.42 -17.23
C LYS A 60 18.47 -4.79 -16.69
N ARG A 61 18.68 -4.77 -15.37
CA ARG A 61 19.95 -5.14 -14.74
C ARG A 61 19.94 -6.56 -14.18
N SER A 62 21.12 -7.14 -14.03
CA SER A 62 21.28 -8.45 -13.38
C SER A 62 21.04 -8.32 -11.86
N PRO A 63 20.64 -9.41 -11.17
CA PRO A 63 20.54 -9.43 -9.72
C PRO A 63 21.83 -8.92 -9.04
N ASP A 64 23.01 -9.32 -9.54
CA ASP A 64 24.30 -8.92 -8.95
C ASP A 64 24.52 -7.42 -8.94
N VAL A 65 24.12 -6.71 -9.99
CA VAL A 65 24.22 -5.24 -10.04
C VAL A 65 23.28 -4.58 -9.04
N LEU A 66 22.06 -5.12 -8.88
CA LEU A 66 21.09 -4.63 -7.91
C LEU A 66 21.60 -4.86 -6.48
N LEU A 67 22.12 -6.06 -6.20
CA LEU A 67 22.72 -6.43 -4.92
C LEU A 67 23.93 -5.55 -4.59
N ALA A 68 24.82 -5.32 -5.56
CA ALA A 68 25.98 -4.46 -5.39
C ALA A 68 25.58 -3.03 -5.03
N PHE A 69 24.51 -2.50 -5.63
CA PHE A 69 23.99 -1.18 -5.26
C PHE A 69 23.43 -1.16 -3.84
N LEU A 70 22.62 -2.15 -3.44
CA LEU A 70 22.06 -2.22 -2.08
C LEU A 70 23.17 -2.32 -1.01
N LYS A 71 24.28 -3.00 -1.32
CA LYS A 71 25.47 -3.09 -0.47
C LYS A 71 26.27 -1.79 -0.35
N THR A 72 25.94 -0.74 -1.12
CA THR A 72 26.58 0.58 -0.95
C THR A 72 26.04 1.36 0.24
N PHE A 73 24.91 0.96 0.80
CA PHE A 73 24.32 1.57 1.99
C PHE A 73 24.97 1.01 3.25
N SER A 74 25.32 1.88 4.18
CA SER A 74 25.92 1.52 5.47
C SER A 74 25.27 2.25 6.65
N GLU A 75 24.54 3.34 6.39
CA GLU A 75 23.87 4.14 7.41
C GLU A 75 22.74 3.34 8.08
N PRO A 76 22.72 3.21 9.42
CA PRO A 76 21.72 2.39 10.13
C PRO A 76 20.27 2.75 9.81
N ARG A 77 19.99 4.04 9.59
CA ARG A 77 18.66 4.52 9.21
C ARG A 77 18.25 4.00 7.83
N ASP A 78 19.14 4.08 6.85
CA ASP A 78 18.87 3.64 5.48
C ASP A 78 18.75 2.12 5.41
N LEU A 79 19.63 1.40 6.10
CA LEU A 79 19.56 -0.07 6.22
C LEU A 79 18.22 -0.52 6.81
N MET A 80 17.73 0.19 7.82
CA MET A 80 16.41 -0.09 8.42
C MET A 80 15.27 0.14 7.40
N ILE A 81 15.34 1.21 6.60
CA ILE A 81 14.36 1.50 5.55
C ILE A 81 14.42 0.42 4.47
N ILE A 82 15.60 0.13 3.92
CA ILE A 82 15.82 -0.87 2.87
C ILE A 82 15.37 -2.25 3.32
N GLY A 83 15.71 -2.67 4.55
CA GLY A 83 15.27 -3.95 5.10
C GLY A 83 13.76 -4.07 5.22
N ARG A 84 13.05 -2.97 5.52
CA ARG A 84 11.59 -2.96 5.51
C ARG A 84 11.02 -3.01 4.10
N ILE A 85 11.62 -2.28 3.15
CA ILE A 85 11.23 -2.34 1.74
C ILE A 85 11.35 -3.78 1.24
N LEU A 86 12.48 -4.44 1.49
CA LEU A 86 12.73 -5.82 1.09
C LEU A 86 11.69 -6.75 1.71
N ARG A 87 11.50 -6.70 3.04
CA ARG A 87 10.49 -7.52 3.73
C ARG A 87 9.09 -7.30 3.17
N HIS A 88 8.68 -6.05 2.92
CA HIS A 88 7.37 -5.74 2.34
C HIS A 88 7.18 -6.45 1.00
N HIS A 89 8.17 -6.39 0.10
CA HIS A 89 8.11 -7.05 -1.21
C HIS A 89 8.21 -8.59 -1.10
N THR A 90 9.06 -9.11 -0.22
CA THR A 90 9.16 -10.56 0.03
C THR A 90 7.86 -11.12 0.58
N ASP A 91 7.26 -10.47 1.59
CA ASP A 91 5.99 -10.90 2.15
C ASP A 91 4.87 -10.78 1.12
N HIS A 92 4.85 -9.69 0.35
CA HIS A 92 3.87 -9.52 -0.72
C HIS A 92 3.96 -10.67 -1.72
N LYS A 93 5.16 -10.96 -2.22
CA LYS A 93 5.37 -12.06 -3.15
C LYS A 93 5.00 -13.41 -2.54
N ALA A 94 5.41 -13.69 -1.30
CA ALA A 94 5.04 -14.93 -0.62
C ALA A 94 3.51 -15.09 -0.50
N ILE A 95 2.79 -14.00 -0.27
CA ILE A 95 1.32 -14.01 -0.25
C ILE A 95 0.79 -14.25 -1.68
N ASP A 96 1.34 -13.62 -2.73
CA ASP A 96 0.98 -13.88 -4.12
C ASP A 96 1.20 -15.34 -4.53
N ASP A 97 2.37 -15.89 -4.26
CA ASP A 97 2.74 -17.26 -4.59
C ASP A 97 1.79 -18.25 -3.91
N ASN A 98 1.44 -18.00 -2.64
CA ASN A 98 0.46 -18.81 -1.92
C ASN A 98 -0.95 -18.71 -2.50
N PHE A 99 -1.38 -17.54 -2.99
CA PHE A 99 -2.69 -17.40 -3.64
C PHE A 99 -2.71 -18.03 -5.04
N ASN A 100 -1.59 -17.95 -5.79
CA ASN A 100 -1.47 -18.55 -7.12
C ASN A 100 -1.46 -20.08 -7.11
N HIS A 101 -1.07 -20.71 -6.00
CA HIS A 101 -1.11 -22.17 -5.87
C HIS A 101 -2.54 -22.75 -5.92
N PHE A 102 -3.58 -21.93 -5.73
CA PHE A 102 -5.00 -22.35 -5.75
C PHE A 102 -5.75 -21.94 -7.03
N GLN A 103 -5.06 -21.67 -8.14
CA GLN A 103 -5.67 -21.12 -9.36
C GLN A 103 -6.82 -21.97 -9.94
N ASP A 104 -6.80 -23.29 -9.77
CA ASP A 104 -7.87 -24.16 -10.27
C ASP A 104 -9.19 -24.06 -9.47
N GLU A 105 -9.19 -23.37 -8.32
CA GLU A 105 -10.35 -23.14 -7.46
C GLU A 105 -10.53 -21.65 -7.05
N GLU A 106 -9.99 -20.71 -7.83
CA GLU A 106 -10.04 -19.26 -7.51
C GLU A 106 -11.49 -18.73 -7.52
N SER A 107 -11.99 -18.31 -6.35
CA SER A 107 -13.27 -17.61 -6.23
C SER A 107 -13.22 -16.22 -6.89
N PRO A 108 -14.36 -15.67 -7.37
CA PRO A 108 -14.39 -14.33 -7.96
C PRO A 108 -13.78 -13.24 -7.06
N GLN A 109 -13.98 -13.33 -5.75
CA GLN A 109 -13.45 -12.37 -4.78
C GLN A 109 -11.92 -12.45 -4.67
N GLN A 110 -11.35 -13.65 -4.72
CA GLN A 110 -9.89 -13.83 -4.75
C GLN A 110 -9.30 -13.28 -6.04
N ARG A 111 -9.96 -13.51 -7.20
CA ARG A 111 -9.55 -12.91 -8.48
C ARG A 111 -9.47 -11.39 -8.38
N LEU A 112 -10.44 -10.74 -7.74
CA LEU A 112 -10.44 -9.28 -7.56
C LEU A 112 -9.29 -8.78 -6.67
N VAL A 113 -8.95 -9.54 -5.62
CA VAL A 113 -7.77 -9.24 -4.78
C VAL A 113 -6.49 -9.36 -5.61
N ARG A 114 -6.37 -10.43 -6.41
CA ARG A 114 -5.22 -10.64 -7.29
C ARG A 114 -5.08 -9.52 -8.33
N LEU A 115 -6.17 -9.17 -9.05
CA LEU A 115 -6.18 -8.08 -10.02
C LEU A 115 -5.77 -6.73 -9.40
N THR A 116 -6.20 -6.47 -8.16
CA THR A 116 -5.79 -5.26 -7.42
C THR A 116 -4.28 -5.24 -7.21
N ARG A 117 -3.67 -6.38 -6.86
CA ARG A 117 -2.24 -6.50 -6.53
C ARG A 117 -1.34 -6.55 -7.76
N GLU A 118 -1.81 -7.15 -8.85
CA GLU A 118 -1.13 -7.17 -10.15
C GLU A 118 -1.10 -5.81 -10.84
N HIS A 119 -1.95 -4.87 -10.40
CA HIS A 119 -2.01 -3.54 -10.99
C HIS A 119 -0.66 -2.79 -10.86
N PRO A 120 -0.11 -2.18 -11.93
CA PRO A 120 1.23 -1.59 -11.92
C PRO A 120 1.48 -0.49 -10.88
N LEU A 121 0.41 0.16 -10.40
CA LEU A 121 0.49 1.21 -9.37
C LEU A 121 0.39 0.67 -7.95
N TYR A 122 -0.05 -0.58 -7.74
CA TYR A 122 -0.31 -1.14 -6.42
C TYR A 122 0.89 -1.02 -5.49
N THR A 123 2.04 -1.56 -5.90
CA THR A 123 3.29 -1.53 -5.11
C THR A 123 3.71 -0.12 -4.73
N SER A 124 3.39 0.88 -5.56
CA SER A 124 3.75 2.27 -5.28
C SER A 124 2.77 2.96 -4.32
N HIS A 125 1.47 2.68 -4.47
CA HIS A 125 0.42 3.36 -3.74
C HIS A 125 0.13 2.70 -2.38
N TYR A 126 0.30 1.38 -2.29
CA TYR A 126 0.16 0.57 -1.07
C TYR A 126 1.48 0.35 -0.33
N TYR A 127 2.55 1.05 -0.72
CA TYR A 127 3.73 1.15 0.12
C TYR A 127 3.51 2.20 1.20
N PHE A 128 3.37 1.73 2.44
CA PHE A 128 3.09 2.58 3.59
C PHE A 128 4.28 2.71 4.55
N PRO A 129 4.47 3.86 5.22
CA PRO A 129 5.53 4.06 6.21
C PRO A 129 5.21 3.39 7.56
N THR A 130 4.99 2.07 7.56
CA THR A 130 4.59 1.25 8.73
C THR A 130 5.57 1.24 9.91
N HIS A 131 6.72 1.90 9.75
CA HIS A 131 7.70 2.11 10.80
C HIS A 131 7.35 3.24 11.78
N GLN A 132 6.48 4.15 11.37
CA GLN A 132 6.02 5.23 12.23
C GLN A 132 5.06 4.66 13.27
N LYS A 133 5.21 5.08 14.54
CA LYS A 133 4.52 4.50 15.72
C LYS A 133 2.99 4.42 15.60
N GLU A 134 2.41 5.33 14.84
CA GLU A 134 0.97 5.47 14.65
C GLU A 134 0.37 4.43 13.69
N TRP A 135 1.22 3.78 12.87
CA TRP A 135 0.77 2.82 11.89
C TRP A 135 0.45 1.45 12.49
N LYS A 136 -0.62 0.83 11.99
CA LYS A 136 -1.04 -0.52 12.38
C LYS A 136 -1.00 -1.46 11.18
N VAL A 137 -0.12 -2.46 11.25
CA VAL A 137 -0.14 -3.58 10.29
C VAL A 137 -1.16 -4.59 10.77
N LEU A 138 -2.25 -4.76 10.03
CA LEU A 138 -3.32 -5.67 10.39
C LEU A 138 -3.08 -7.04 9.75
N PRO A 139 -3.07 -8.13 10.55
CA PRO A 139 -2.79 -9.46 10.01
C PRO A 139 -4.01 -10.01 9.26
N ILE A 140 -3.76 -10.72 8.16
CA ILE A 140 -4.79 -11.50 7.44
C ILE A 140 -5.17 -12.80 8.17
N GLY A 141 -4.43 -13.17 9.23
CA GLY A 141 -4.58 -14.43 9.94
C GLY A 141 -3.86 -15.60 9.24
N HIS A 142 -4.30 -16.83 9.51
CA HIS A 142 -3.76 -18.00 8.82
C HIS A 142 -4.13 -17.97 7.33
N ILE A 143 -3.14 -18.11 6.45
CA ILE A 143 -3.33 -18.04 4.99
C ILE A 143 -4.39 -19.03 4.52
N SER A 144 -4.43 -20.25 5.04
CA SER A 144 -5.46 -21.26 4.71
C SER A 144 -6.89 -20.84 5.08
N SER A 145 -7.06 -20.14 6.21
CA SER A 145 -8.35 -19.57 6.61
C SER A 145 -8.69 -18.33 5.80
N ALA A 146 -7.68 -17.56 5.38
CA ALA A 146 -7.88 -16.41 4.53
C ALA A 146 -8.32 -16.90 3.14
N THR A 147 -7.56 -17.75 2.47
CA THR A 147 -7.89 -18.26 1.13
C THR A 147 -9.32 -18.78 1.04
N THR A 148 -9.81 -19.50 2.05
CA THR A 148 -11.19 -20.02 2.05
C THR A 148 -12.30 -18.99 2.30
N THR A 149 -12.02 -17.84 2.94
CA THR A 149 -13.06 -16.83 3.19
C THR A 149 -13.29 -15.91 1.99
N THR A 150 -14.56 -15.70 1.66
CA THR A 150 -15.05 -14.76 0.64
C THR A 150 -15.80 -13.57 1.25
N LYS A 151 -15.74 -13.41 2.57
CA LYS A 151 -16.37 -12.29 3.27
C LYS A 151 -15.69 -10.98 2.87
N MET A 152 -16.50 -9.97 2.63
CA MET A 152 -16.03 -8.64 2.25
C MET A 152 -16.66 -7.57 3.16
N VAL A 153 -15.93 -6.49 3.38
CA VAL A 153 -16.46 -5.23 3.91
C VAL A 153 -15.94 -4.09 3.04
N ALA A 154 -16.81 -3.15 2.70
CA ALA A 154 -16.40 -1.94 1.99
C ALA A 154 -16.17 -0.81 2.99
N ILE A 155 -15.13 -0.02 2.78
CA ILE A 155 -14.76 1.14 3.60
C ILE A 155 -14.67 2.38 2.73
N ASP A 156 -15.05 3.51 3.31
CA ASP A 156 -14.86 4.84 2.75
C ASP A 156 -14.63 5.84 3.89
N CYS A 157 -13.73 6.78 3.68
CA CYS A 157 -13.41 7.83 4.64
C CYS A 157 -13.62 9.21 4.02
N GLU A 158 -14.08 10.14 4.86
CA GLU A 158 -14.00 11.57 4.57
C GLU A 158 -12.79 12.14 5.29
N MET A 159 -11.99 12.94 4.59
CA MET A 159 -10.75 13.51 5.10
C MET A 159 -10.69 15.03 4.94
N VAL A 160 -10.10 15.68 5.93
CA VAL A 160 -9.85 17.13 5.96
C VAL A 160 -8.36 17.43 5.83
N LEU A 161 -8.04 18.62 5.31
CA LEU A 161 -6.66 19.09 5.22
C LEU A 161 -6.22 19.69 6.55
N CYS A 162 -5.07 19.24 7.05
CA CYS A 162 -4.43 19.78 8.25
C CYS A 162 -3.34 20.80 7.90
N GLU A 163 -2.95 21.60 8.89
CA GLU A 163 -1.96 22.68 8.75
C GLU A 163 -0.59 22.22 8.22
N ASP A 164 -0.20 20.98 8.52
CA ASP A 164 1.05 20.37 8.03
C ASP A 164 0.94 19.79 6.62
N GLY A 165 -0.17 20.04 5.92
CA GLY A 165 -0.44 19.56 4.57
C GLY A 165 -0.87 18.10 4.49
N THR A 166 -1.13 17.44 5.63
CA THR A 166 -1.61 16.05 5.64
C THR A 166 -3.13 15.96 5.72
N ASP A 167 -3.69 14.86 5.22
CA ASP A 167 -5.11 14.56 5.33
C ASP A 167 -5.38 13.73 6.62
N GLU A 168 -6.40 14.09 7.39
CA GLU A 168 -6.88 13.29 8.54
C GLU A 168 -8.34 12.90 8.38
N VAL A 169 -8.68 11.67 8.80
CA VAL A 169 -10.05 11.14 8.75
C VAL A 169 -10.93 11.88 9.74
N VAL A 170 -12.08 12.36 9.27
CA VAL A 170 -13.13 12.98 10.11
C VAL A 170 -14.42 12.17 10.11
N LYS A 171 -14.66 11.35 9.09
CA LYS A 171 -15.79 10.42 9.04
C LYS A 171 -15.33 9.12 8.41
N ILE A 172 -15.84 8.00 8.93
CA ILE A 172 -15.63 6.68 8.37
C ILE A 172 -16.96 5.96 8.25
N CYS A 173 -17.16 5.27 7.13
CA CYS A 173 -18.25 4.32 6.93
C CYS A 173 -17.70 2.95 6.52
N ILE A 174 -18.24 1.88 7.11
CA ILE A 174 -17.97 0.50 6.73
C ILE A 174 -19.30 -0.24 6.61
N ILE A 175 -19.49 -0.94 5.49
CA ILE A 175 -20.65 -1.78 5.21
C ILE A 175 -20.24 -3.23 4.92
N ASP A 176 -21.12 -4.19 5.18
CA ASP A 176 -20.95 -5.59 4.74
C ASP A 176 -21.49 -5.83 3.32
N GLN A 177 -21.43 -7.08 2.87
CA GLN A 177 -21.91 -7.53 1.56
C GLN A 177 -23.42 -7.39 1.39
N GLU A 178 -24.16 -7.37 2.50
CA GLU A 178 -25.60 -7.13 2.54
C GLU A 178 -25.95 -5.64 2.65
N MET A 179 -24.98 -4.75 2.42
CA MET A 179 -25.10 -3.28 2.49
C MET A 179 -25.49 -2.77 3.89
N LYS A 180 -25.27 -3.57 4.95
CA LYS A 180 -25.54 -3.16 6.33
C LYS A 180 -24.34 -2.43 6.92
N VAL A 181 -24.61 -1.27 7.53
CA VAL A 181 -23.61 -0.48 8.25
C VAL A 181 -23.04 -1.28 9.42
N LYS A 182 -21.72 -1.43 9.43
CA LYS A 182 -20.92 -2.03 10.51
C LYS A 182 -20.21 -1.00 11.36
N LEU A 183 -19.86 0.13 10.77
CA LEU A 183 -19.24 1.26 11.46
C LEU A 183 -19.58 2.53 10.70
N GLU A 184 -20.29 3.49 11.30
CA GLU A 184 -20.47 4.83 10.74
C GLU A 184 -20.35 5.86 11.85
N LYS A 185 -19.40 6.79 11.68
CA LYS A 185 -18.69 7.28 12.86
C LYS A 185 -17.80 8.50 12.56
N LEU A 186 -18.04 9.63 13.25
CA LEU A 186 -17.17 10.82 13.22
C LEU A 186 -15.91 10.64 14.09
N VAL A 187 -14.77 11.08 13.58
CA VAL A 187 -13.44 10.90 14.18
C VAL A 187 -12.88 12.27 14.55
N LYS A 188 -12.29 12.36 15.75
CA LYS A 188 -11.59 13.57 16.19
C LYS A 188 -10.21 13.62 15.50
N PRO A 189 -9.92 14.62 14.66
CA PRO A 189 -8.58 14.81 14.14
C PRO A 189 -7.62 15.20 15.27
N SER A 190 -6.39 14.73 15.17
CA SER A 190 -5.30 14.98 16.10
C SER A 190 -4.57 16.29 15.82
N LYS A 191 -4.73 16.83 14.60
CA LYS A 191 -4.09 18.06 14.12
C LYS A 191 -5.12 19.16 13.87
N THR A 192 -4.62 20.39 13.82
CA THR A 192 -5.40 21.56 13.44
C THR A 192 -5.83 21.45 11.97
N ILE A 193 -7.14 21.55 11.75
CA ILE A 193 -7.75 21.56 10.42
C ILE A 193 -7.59 22.96 9.82
N VAL A 194 -7.16 23.04 8.56
CA VAL A 194 -7.13 24.29 7.78
C VAL A 194 -8.20 24.34 6.70
N ASP A 195 -8.66 23.18 6.22
CA ASP A 195 -9.73 23.09 5.24
C ASP A 195 -10.56 21.81 5.47
N TYR A 196 -11.84 22.01 5.77
CA TYR A 196 -12.81 20.95 6.03
C TYR A 196 -13.33 20.29 4.76
N ARG A 197 -13.18 20.95 3.60
CA ARG A 197 -13.71 20.49 2.30
C ARG A 197 -15.18 20.08 2.40
N THR A 198 -15.98 20.86 3.13
CA THR A 198 -17.36 20.51 3.54
C THR A 198 -18.25 20.20 2.34
N GLU A 199 -17.99 20.81 1.18
CA GLU A 199 -18.68 20.54 -0.08
C GLU A 199 -18.45 19.13 -0.64
N ILE A 200 -17.38 18.45 -0.22
CA ILE A 200 -17.06 17.06 -0.57
C ILE A 200 -17.35 16.14 0.62
N THR A 201 -16.85 16.49 1.82
CA THR A 201 -16.91 15.63 3.01
C THR A 201 -18.28 15.61 3.67
N GLY A 202 -19.09 16.65 3.46
CA GLY A 202 -20.33 16.89 4.19
C GLY A 202 -20.12 17.10 5.70
N VAL A 203 -18.90 17.40 6.15
CA VAL A 203 -18.56 17.63 7.56
C VAL A 203 -18.16 19.09 7.76
N SER A 204 -18.84 19.76 8.69
CA SER A 204 -18.55 21.13 9.12
C SER A 204 -17.70 21.18 10.40
N ALA A 205 -17.26 22.37 10.79
CA ALA A 205 -16.57 22.57 12.06
C ALA A 205 -17.48 22.23 13.25
N GLU A 206 -18.75 22.58 13.14
CA GLU A 206 -19.79 22.36 14.14
C GLU A 206 -20.05 20.87 14.37
N ASP A 207 -20.02 20.05 13.31
CA ASP A 207 -20.20 18.59 13.41
C ASP A 207 -19.09 17.91 14.22
N LEU A 208 -17.90 18.50 14.27
CA LEU A 208 -16.76 17.98 15.04
C LEU A 208 -16.72 18.47 16.49
N VAL A 209 -17.58 19.41 16.88
CA VAL A 209 -17.66 19.90 18.26
C VAL A 209 -18.07 18.76 19.19
N GLY A 210 -17.25 18.49 20.20
CA GLY A 210 -17.51 17.44 21.19
C GLY A 210 -17.22 16.02 20.72
N ILE A 211 -16.77 15.81 19.48
CA ILE A 211 -16.31 14.49 19.02
C ILE A 211 -15.01 14.13 19.73
N THR A 212 -14.99 12.99 20.41
CA THR A 212 -13.84 12.51 21.21
C THR A 212 -13.17 11.28 20.64
N ARG A 213 -13.84 10.57 19.71
CA ARG A 213 -13.36 9.27 19.25
C ARG A 213 -12.08 9.42 18.44
N SER A 214 -11.05 8.73 18.89
CA SER A 214 -9.71 8.78 18.32
C SER A 214 -9.54 7.87 17.11
N LEU A 215 -8.51 8.15 16.31
CA LEU A 215 -8.06 7.27 15.24
C LEU A 215 -7.73 5.85 15.74
N VAL A 216 -7.14 5.73 16.93
CA VAL A 216 -6.74 4.44 17.51
C VAL A 216 -7.96 3.55 17.77
N GLU A 217 -9.06 4.12 18.26
CA GLU A 217 -10.31 3.38 18.47
C GLU A 217 -10.95 2.94 17.15
N VAL A 218 -10.84 3.76 16.11
CA VAL A 218 -11.26 3.41 14.75
C VAL A 218 -10.44 2.22 14.24
N GLN A 219 -9.11 2.28 14.35
CA GLN A 219 -8.19 1.23 13.93
C GLN A 219 -8.51 -0.12 14.62
N GLU A 220 -8.80 -0.11 15.92
CA GLU A 220 -9.16 -1.32 16.67
C GLU A 220 -10.55 -1.87 16.25
N SER A 221 -11.47 -0.99 15.86
CA SER A 221 -12.77 -1.39 15.31
C SER A 221 -12.61 -2.07 13.94
N ILE A 222 -11.78 -1.48 13.05
CA ILE A 222 -11.43 -2.07 11.75
C ILE A 222 -10.74 -3.42 11.95
N ARG A 223 -9.78 -3.53 12.87
CA ARG A 223 -9.09 -4.79 13.17
C ARG A 223 -10.05 -5.91 13.53
N LYS A 224 -11.13 -5.62 14.27
CA LYS A 224 -12.16 -6.60 14.63
C LYS A 224 -12.98 -7.05 13.41
N LEU A 225 -13.29 -6.13 12.51
CA LEU A 225 -14.03 -6.42 11.27
C LEU A 225 -13.20 -7.24 10.28
N LEU A 226 -11.89 -6.99 10.21
CA LEU A 226 -10.96 -7.68 9.30
C LEU A 226 -10.46 -9.04 9.80
N LYS A 227 -10.98 -9.53 10.94
CA LYS A 227 -10.61 -10.85 11.46
C LYS A 227 -10.88 -11.95 10.43
N LYS A 228 -10.12 -13.05 10.56
CA LYS A 228 -10.20 -14.25 9.71
C LYS A 228 -9.93 -13.97 8.23
N GLY A 229 -9.24 -12.88 7.91
CA GLY A 229 -8.87 -12.52 6.56
C GLY A 229 -10.02 -11.94 5.74
N THR A 230 -11.03 -11.32 6.36
CA THR A 230 -12.10 -10.62 5.60
C THR A 230 -11.50 -9.63 4.60
N ILE A 231 -11.99 -9.62 3.36
CA ILE A 231 -11.45 -8.77 2.29
C ILE A 231 -11.96 -7.34 2.50
N LEU A 232 -11.06 -6.37 2.41
CA LEU A 232 -11.41 -4.95 2.48
C LEU A 232 -11.59 -4.39 1.07
N VAL A 233 -12.68 -3.69 0.82
CA VAL A 233 -13.03 -3.15 -0.51
C VAL A 233 -13.12 -1.63 -0.45
N GLY A 234 -12.66 -0.93 -1.49
CA GLY A 234 -12.83 0.52 -1.61
C GLY A 234 -12.47 1.04 -3.01
N HIS A 235 -12.44 2.36 -3.18
CA HIS A 235 -12.07 3.02 -4.43
C HIS A 235 -10.91 3.97 -4.22
N SER A 236 -9.76 3.72 -4.86
CA SER A 236 -8.50 4.37 -4.48
C SER A 236 -8.18 4.17 -2.99
N LEU A 237 -8.46 2.97 -2.51
CA LEU A 237 -8.49 2.57 -1.09
C LEU A 237 -7.17 2.81 -0.33
N HIS A 238 -6.05 2.91 -1.05
CA HIS A 238 -4.77 3.31 -0.48
C HIS A 238 -4.80 4.70 0.19
N ASN A 239 -5.70 5.60 -0.21
CA ASN A 239 -5.88 6.91 0.41
C ASN A 239 -6.54 6.78 1.78
N ASP A 240 -7.61 6.00 1.88
CA ASP A 240 -8.26 5.67 3.16
C ASP A 240 -7.29 5.02 4.11
N LEU A 241 -6.58 3.97 3.65
CA LEU A 241 -5.61 3.26 4.47
C LEU A 241 -4.47 4.17 4.94
N ARG A 242 -4.06 5.16 4.14
CA ARG A 242 -3.06 6.15 4.53
C ARG A 242 -3.57 7.09 5.61
N ALA A 243 -4.75 7.66 5.44
CA ALA A 243 -5.36 8.54 6.44
C ALA A 243 -5.67 7.77 7.74
N LEU A 244 -6.04 6.48 7.62
CA LEU A 244 -6.26 5.58 8.74
C LEU A 244 -4.97 5.08 9.40
N LYS A 245 -3.81 5.28 8.76
CA LYS A 245 -2.51 4.73 9.17
C LYS A 245 -2.56 3.21 9.35
N ILE A 246 -3.19 2.50 8.41
CA ILE A 246 -3.36 1.04 8.43
C ILE A 246 -2.65 0.43 7.21
N GLU A 247 -1.90 -0.66 7.42
CA GLU A 247 -1.52 -1.57 6.35
C GLU A 247 -2.35 -2.84 6.44
N TYR A 248 -3.08 -3.17 5.37
CA TYR A 248 -3.80 -4.43 5.23
C TYR A 248 -3.64 -4.94 3.80
N LYS A 249 -3.24 -6.21 3.65
CA LYS A 249 -2.79 -6.76 2.36
C LYS A 249 -3.90 -7.38 1.51
N ARG A 250 -5.04 -7.74 2.13
CA ARG A 250 -6.13 -8.42 1.43
C ARG A 250 -7.22 -7.43 1.02
N VAL A 251 -6.94 -6.70 -0.05
CA VAL A 251 -7.73 -5.56 -0.51
C VAL A 251 -8.26 -5.76 -1.92
N ILE A 252 -9.44 -5.18 -2.19
CA ILE A 252 -9.96 -4.94 -3.53
C ILE A 252 -10.03 -3.42 -3.72
N ASP A 253 -9.24 -2.91 -4.65
CA ASP A 253 -9.28 -1.51 -5.05
C ASP A 253 -10.01 -1.40 -6.40
N THR A 254 -11.24 -0.92 -6.36
CA THR A 254 -12.09 -0.83 -7.57
C THR A 254 -11.47 0.09 -8.63
N ALA A 255 -10.61 1.03 -8.25
CA ALA A 255 -9.87 1.86 -9.21
C ALA A 255 -8.88 1.07 -10.06
N TYR A 256 -8.45 -0.12 -9.61
CA TYR A 256 -7.46 -0.96 -10.29
C TYR A 256 -8.08 -2.15 -11.03
N VAL A 257 -9.26 -2.60 -10.61
CA VAL A 257 -9.97 -3.76 -11.16
C VAL A 257 -10.66 -3.48 -12.50
N PHE A 258 -11.01 -2.23 -12.76
CA PHE A 258 -11.74 -1.84 -13.97
C PHE A 258 -10.91 -0.94 -14.88
N LYS A 259 -11.07 -1.11 -16.19
CA LYS A 259 -10.63 -0.16 -17.20
C LYS A 259 -11.83 0.57 -17.78
N CYS A 260 -11.66 1.86 -18.04
CA CYS A 260 -12.53 2.60 -18.93
C CYS A 260 -11.81 2.80 -20.26
N SER A 261 -12.45 2.41 -21.37
CA SER A 261 -11.88 2.47 -22.73
C SER A 261 -11.36 3.85 -23.11
N ASP A 262 -11.94 4.90 -22.51
CA ASP A 262 -11.69 6.31 -22.82
C ASP A 262 -10.56 6.92 -21.99
N LEU A 263 -9.92 6.15 -21.10
CA LEU A 263 -8.83 6.62 -20.24
C LEU A 263 -7.47 6.07 -20.71
N PRO A 264 -6.40 6.90 -20.67
CA PRO A 264 -5.05 6.41 -20.88
C PRO A 264 -4.73 5.25 -19.94
N ALA A 265 -3.93 4.28 -20.39
CA ALA A 265 -3.60 3.06 -19.63
C ALA A 265 -2.98 3.28 -18.23
N LYS A 266 -2.57 4.51 -17.91
CA LYS A 266 -1.99 4.90 -16.61
C LYS A 266 -2.96 5.65 -15.69
N ARG A 267 -4.17 5.97 -16.15
CA ARG A 267 -5.21 6.60 -15.33
C ARG A 267 -6.21 5.55 -14.86
N THR A 268 -6.59 5.67 -13.60
CA THR A 268 -7.68 4.89 -13.02
C THR A 268 -9.00 5.62 -13.26
N PRO A 269 -10.11 4.90 -13.49
CA PRO A 269 -11.43 5.51 -13.59
C PRO A 269 -11.86 6.12 -12.26
N SER A 270 -12.64 7.21 -12.30
CA SER A 270 -13.30 7.71 -11.09
C SER A 270 -14.48 6.80 -10.71
N LEU A 271 -14.87 6.82 -9.44
CA LEU A 271 -16.04 6.07 -8.96
C LEU A 271 -17.31 6.46 -9.74
N ASN A 272 -17.49 7.76 -10.02
CA ASN A 272 -18.60 8.24 -10.84
C ASN A 272 -18.59 7.62 -12.24
N ASN A 273 -17.42 7.49 -12.89
CA ASN A 273 -17.35 6.82 -14.20
C ASN A 273 -17.80 5.36 -14.11
N LEU A 274 -17.38 4.64 -13.06
CA LEU A 274 -17.74 3.24 -12.85
C LEU A 274 -19.25 3.06 -12.59
N CYS A 275 -19.85 3.93 -11.79
CA CYS A 275 -21.27 3.85 -11.44
C CYS A 275 -22.20 4.32 -12.57
N SER A 276 -21.72 5.15 -13.50
CA SER A 276 -22.56 5.79 -14.53
C SER A 276 -22.87 4.92 -15.77
N ILE A 277 -22.62 3.61 -15.74
CA ILE A 277 -22.85 2.65 -16.85
C ILE A 277 -22.36 3.19 -18.22
N ARG A 278 -21.14 3.76 -18.27
CA ARG A 278 -20.46 4.07 -19.53
C ARG A 278 -19.14 3.31 -19.61
N SER A 279 -19.09 2.35 -20.55
CA SER A 279 -17.88 1.77 -21.15
C SER A 279 -16.76 1.29 -20.20
N CYS A 280 -17.09 0.80 -19.00
CA CYS A 280 -16.10 0.22 -18.10
C CYS A 280 -16.19 -1.32 -18.14
N SER A 281 -15.07 -1.98 -18.40
CA SER A 281 -14.94 -3.44 -18.35
C SER A 281 -13.92 -3.85 -17.29
N SER A 282 -14.17 -4.97 -16.61
CA SER A 282 -13.18 -5.59 -15.72
C SER A 282 -12.00 -6.11 -16.55
N TRP A 283 -10.79 -6.10 -15.98
CA TRP A 283 -9.64 -6.78 -16.58
C TRP A 283 -9.87 -8.27 -16.80
#